data_AF-A0A7M5UFV2-F1
#
_entry.id   AF-A0A7M5UFV2-F1
#
_cell.length_a   1.000
_cell.length_b   1.000
_cell.length_c   1.000
_cell.angle_alpha   90.00
_cell.angle_beta   90.00
_cell.angle_gamma   90.00
#
_symmetry.space_group_name_H-M   'P 1'
#
loop_
_entity.id
_entity.type
_entity.pdbx_description
1 polymer ?
#
loop_
_entity_poly.entity_id
_entity_poly.type
_entity_poly.pdbx_seq_one_letter_code
_entity_poly.pdbx_strand_id
1 'polypeptide(L)'
;MKNGDNDENKGASRYGYARFGLSSPDGAWTFGNNGVVNEENPMPCSEADSKDMEYVGKVFEFIDENEEIFNTDKIFTEGFSQNSMFSAYIGFCYSDRVTGIWQGGSGLAFKSQENVNLPGMQSKCSASSYAENKKDCEEVEPCTDCEYWPIYPCYESTKPMIDCIADYNNDNIANARAELGDPEIESTAVNMYTVAKTEGHDARLLRFKPSDDGTIAGGHKNPRNTVYWQMGCWGMTEKCSSECETSFEACVNGKDVSTAENRVDSFSTCIDHDSFIQLGGCDSTCSPTLEMLKQSEVPYKTDFAYDVFGANDQGSQPQPEFSKCKA
;
A
#
# COMPACT_ATOMS: atom_id res chain seq x y z
N MET A 1 -14.56 24.23 -4.61
CA MET A 1 -14.70 22.76 -4.57
C MET A 1 -15.11 22.27 -5.95
N LYS A 2 -14.14 21.81 -6.76
CA LYS A 2 -14.37 21.01 -7.98
C LYS A 2 -13.99 19.55 -7.69
N ASN A 3 -14.54 19.00 -6.59
CA ASN A 3 -14.07 17.73 -6.02
C ASN A 3 -14.78 16.48 -6.61
N GLY A 4 -15.76 16.65 -7.50
CA GLY A 4 -16.49 15.51 -8.08
C GLY A 4 -15.70 14.71 -9.12
N ASP A 5 -14.68 15.30 -9.74
CA ASP A 5 -13.98 14.71 -10.89
C ASP A 5 -12.63 14.04 -10.56
N ASN A 6 -12.18 14.07 -9.30
CA ASN A 6 -10.98 13.31 -8.90
C ASN A 6 -11.30 11.80 -8.89
N ASP A 7 -10.45 10.99 -9.53
CA ASP A 7 -10.66 9.55 -9.74
C ASP A 7 -10.87 8.79 -8.42
N GLU A 8 -10.28 9.26 -7.34
CA GLU A 8 -10.45 8.67 -6.01
C GLU A 8 -11.87 8.86 -5.45
N ASN A 9 -12.52 10.00 -5.75
CA ASN A 9 -13.91 10.25 -5.34
C ASN A 9 -14.92 9.55 -6.26
N LYS A 10 -14.54 9.30 -7.52
CA LYS A 10 -15.28 8.41 -8.42
C LYS A 10 -15.23 6.97 -7.90
N GLY A 11 -14.05 6.50 -7.45
CA GLY A 11 -13.89 5.22 -6.76
C GLY A 11 -14.79 5.12 -5.53
N ALA A 12 -14.75 6.12 -4.64
CA ALA A 12 -15.59 6.19 -3.44
C ALA A 12 -17.08 6.07 -3.77
N SER A 13 -17.54 6.82 -4.76
CA SER A 13 -18.94 6.79 -5.21
C SER A 13 -19.33 5.45 -5.83
N ARG A 14 -18.42 4.83 -6.59
CA ARG A 14 -18.65 3.55 -7.27
C ARG A 14 -18.72 2.36 -6.31
N TYR A 15 -17.76 2.29 -5.39
CA TYR A 15 -17.59 1.14 -4.48
C TYR A 15 -18.26 1.35 -3.12
N GLY A 16 -18.85 2.53 -2.88
CA GLY A 16 -19.68 2.81 -1.71
C GLY A 16 -18.87 2.96 -0.42
N TYR A 17 -17.73 3.67 -0.46
CA TYR A 17 -16.93 3.95 0.73
C TYR A 17 -16.77 5.46 0.99
N ALA A 18 -16.53 5.81 2.25
CA ALA A 18 -16.17 7.16 2.65
C ALA A 18 -14.64 7.33 2.67
N ARG A 19 -14.16 8.52 2.32
CA ARG A 19 -12.72 8.85 2.37
C ARG A 19 -12.43 9.85 3.48
N PHE A 20 -11.51 9.47 4.35
CA PHE A 20 -10.96 10.36 5.37
C PHE A 20 -9.57 10.81 4.92
N GLY A 21 -9.45 12.09 4.57
CA GLY A 21 -8.15 12.68 4.28
C GLY A 21 -7.43 12.99 5.58
N LEU A 22 -6.36 12.25 5.86
CA LEU A 22 -5.50 12.51 7.01
C LEU A 22 -4.41 13.51 6.63
N SER A 23 -4.06 14.41 7.55
CA SER A 23 -2.94 15.34 7.37
C SER A 23 -2.28 15.65 8.70
N SER A 24 -0.99 16.00 8.67
CA SER A 24 -0.25 16.51 9.81
C SER A 24 0.03 18.01 9.63
N PRO A 25 -0.15 18.85 10.69
CA PRO A 25 0.09 20.30 10.59
C PRO A 25 1.55 20.65 10.27
N ASP A 26 2.48 19.73 10.49
CA ASP A 26 3.92 19.95 10.23
C ASP A 26 4.35 19.58 8.81
N GLY A 27 3.41 19.12 7.96
CA GLY A 27 3.68 18.74 6.58
C GLY A 27 4.42 17.42 6.41
N ALA A 28 4.66 16.68 7.50
CA ALA A 28 5.24 15.33 7.51
C ALA A 28 4.73 14.54 8.73
N TRP A 29 4.73 13.21 8.63
CA TRP A 29 4.30 12.34 9.71
C TRP A 29 5.37 12.15 10.77
N THR A 30 4.96 12.08 12.03
CA THR A 30 5.75 11.68 13.17
C THR A 30 5.56 10.19 13.38
N PHE A 31 6.61 9.41 13.14
CA PHE A 31 6.61 7.99 13.44
C PHE A 31 7.01 7.77 14.90
N GLY A 32 6.47 6.71 15.52
CA GLY A 32 6.65 6.41 16.93
C GLY A 32 8.11 6.31 17.36
N ASN A 33 8.34 6.56 18.64
CA ASN A 33 9.60 6.30 19.33
C ASN A 33 10.80 6.96 18.63
N ASN A 34 10.63 8.23 18.20
CA ASN A 34 11.65 8.99 17.47
C ASN A 34 12.14 8.29 16.17
N GLY A 35 11.27 7.50 15.53
CA GLY A 35 11.60 6.70 14.36
C GLY A 35 12.44 5.45 14.65
N VAL A 36 12.60 5.06 15.92
CA VAL A 36 13.36 3.88 16.34
C VAL A 36 12.41 2.68 16.44
N VAL A 37 12.60 1.72 15.53
CA VAL A 37 11.91 0.43 15.52
C VAL A 37 12.94 -0.69 15.50
N ASN A 38 12.78 -1.68 16.39
CA ASN A 38 13.69 -2.80 16.57
C ASN A 38 12.97 -4.02 17.18
N GLU A 39 13.69 -5.14 17.39
CA GLU A 39 13.12 -6.33 18.02
C GLU A 39 12.51 -6.10 19.42
N GLU A 40 13.01 -5.13 20.19
CA GLU A 40 12.50 -4.84 21.55
C GLU A 40 11.22 -4.01 21.52
N ASN A 41 11.06 -3.15 20.50
CA ASN A 41 9.89 -2.33 20.26
C ASN A 41 9.51 -2.35 18.76
N PRO A 42 8.95 -3.48 18.26
CA PRO A 42 8.69 -3.68 16.83
C PRO A 42 7.52 -2.83 16.32
N MET A 43 6.63 -2.42 17.22
CA MET A 43 5.43 -1.64 16.92
C MET A 43 5.26 -0.51 17.95
N PRO A 44 5.98 0.62 17.81
CA PRO A 44 5.94 1.74 18.76
C PRO A 44 4.63 2.55 18.67
N CYS A 45 3.49 1.91 18.92
CA CYS A 45 2.15 2.40 18.62
C CYS A 45 1.51 3.31 19.67
N SER A 46 2.24 3.66 20.73
CA SER A 46 1.72 4.52 21.79
C SER A 46 1.39 5.91 21.27
N GLU A 47 0.29 6.51 21.73
CA GLU A 47 -0.03 7.92 21.45
C GLU A 47 1.06 8.88 21.97
N ALA A 48 1.78 8.48 23.03
CA ALA A 48 2.90 9.27 23.55
C ALA A 48 4.11 9.25 22.60
N ASP A 49 4.20 8.24 21.73
CA ASP A 49 5.33 8.02 20.82
C ASP A 49 5.15 8.79 19.51
N SER A 50 3.90 9.10 19.12
CA SER A 50 3.58 9.89 17.95
C SER A 50 2.35 10.77 18.17
N LYS A 51 2.53 12.08 18.03
CA LYS A 51 1.44 13.06 18.08
C LYS A 51 0.36 12.85 17.01
N ASP A 52 0.72 12.22 15.90
CA ASP A 52 -0.24 11.97 14.80
C ASP A 52 -1.15 10.78 15.13
N MET A 53 -0.75 9.90 16.06
CA MET A 53 -1.58 8.78 16.51
C MET A 53 -2.78 9.22 17.35
N GLU A 54 -2.65 10.25 18.20
CA GLU A 54 -3.80 10.83 18.91
C GLU A 54 -4.86 11.33 17.91
N TYR A 55 -4.43 11.99 16.84
CA TYR A 55 -5.34 12.45 15.78
C TYR A 55 -6.01 11.27 15.04
N VAL A 56 -5.25 10.23 14.69
CA VAL A 56 -5.79 9.02 14.05
C VAL A 56 -6.80 8.32 14.98
N GLY A 57 -6.51 8.20 16.27
CA GLY A 57 -7.43 7.67 17.27
C GLY A 57 -8.76 8.42 17.30
N LYS A 58 -8.73 9.76 17.23
CA LYS A 58 -9.95 10.59 17.15
C LYS A 58 -10.75 10.37 15.86
N VAL A 59 -10.10 10.03 14.75
CA VAL A 59 -10.81 9.66 13.51
C VAL A 59 -11.51 8.31 13.68
N PHE A 60 -10.89 7.31 14.32
CA PHE A 60 -11.54 6.03 14.61
C PHE A 60 -12.69 6.18 15.61
N GLU A 61 -12.52 6.99 16.66
CA GLU A 61 -13.62 7.33 17.58
C GLU A 61 -14.80 7.95 16.82
N PHE A 62 -14.55 8.90 15.91
CA PHE A 62 -15.60 9.48 15.09
C PHE A 62 -16.31 8.44 14.20
N ILE A 63 -15.56 7.48 13.63
CA ILE A 63 -16.15 6.41 12.83
C ILE A 63 -17.07 5.53 13.70
N ASP A 64 -16.65 5.19 14.93
CA ASP A 64 -17.44 4.40 15.88
C ASP A 64 -18.70 5.12 16.33
N GLU A 65 -18.61 6.42 16.59
CA GLU A 65 -19.76 7.24 17.01
C GLU A 65 -20.82 7.43 15.90
N ASN A 66 -20.51 7.02 14.66
CA ASN A 66 -21.39 7.15 13.49
C ASN A 66 -21.54 5.81 12.75
N GLU A 67 -21.68 4.70 13.50
CA GLU A 67 -21.82 3.33 12.96
C GLU A 67 -23.04 3.13 12.04
N GLU A 68 -24.04 4.01 12.11
CA GLU A 68 -25.18 4.01 11.18
C GLU A 68 -24.82 4.51 9.77
N ILE A 69 -23.66 5.17 9.64
CA ILE A 69 -23.13 5.70 8.39
C ILE A 69 -21.95 4.86 7.91
N PHE A 70 -21.06 4.45 8.84
CA PHE A 70 -19.80 3.80 8.51
C PHE A 70 -19.77 2.34 8.93
N ASN A 71 -19.20 1.49 8.06
CA ASN A 71 -18.90 0.11 8.41
C ASN A 71 -17.56 0.06 9.16
N THR A 72 -17.63 -0.11 10.48
CA THR A 72 -16.47 -0.16 11.39
C THR A 72 -15.59 -1.41 11.19
N ASP A 73 -16.11 -2.47 10.58
CA ASP A 73 -15.36 -3.70 10.28
C ASP A 73 -14.56 -3.62 8.97
N LYS A 74 -14.81 -2.59 8.16
CA LYS A 74 -14.22 -2.43 6.81
C LYS A 74 -13.47 -1.11 6.67
N ILE A 75 -12.44 -0.95 7.48
CA ILE A 75 -11.53 0.20 7.44
C ILE A 75 -10.29 -0.18 6.64
N PHE A 76 -9.91 0.67 5.68
CA PHE A 76 -8.72 0.48 4.86
C PHE A 76 -7.86 1.74 4.92
N THR A 77 -6.55 1.56 4.88
CA THR A 77 -5.58 2.66 4.88
C THR A 77 -4.80 2.66 3.58
N GLU A 78 -4.57 3.83 3.00
CA GLU A 78 -3.78 3.94 1.77
C GLU A 78 -2.81 5.10 1.80
N GLY A 79 -1.71 4.94 1.08
CA GLY A 79 -0.81 6.05 0.81
C GLY A 79 0.22 5.73 -0.26
N PHE A 80 1.00 6.76 -0.58
CA PHE A 80 2.11 6.71 -1.53
C PHE A 80 3.35 7.38 -0.93
N SER A 81 4.55 6.89 -1.23
CA SER A 81 5.82 7.46 -0.74
C SER A 81 5.90 7.40 0.78
N GLN A 82 6.10 8.52 1.49
CA GLN A 82 6.05 8.54 2.96
C GLN A 82 4.64 8.22 3.49
N ASN A 83 3.58 8.53 2.74
CA ASN A 83 2.21 8.24 3.19
C ASN A 83 1.89 6.75 3.14
N SER A 84 2.53 5.95 2.27
CA SER A 84 2.37 4.48 2.32
C SER A 84 2.99 3.91 3.60
N MET A 85 4.16 4.44 3.98
CA MET A 85 4.81 4.10 5.25
C MET A 85 3.91 4.41 6.44
N PHE A 86 3.30 5.59 6.44
CA PHE A 86 2.37 5.96 7.50
C PHE A 86 1.08 5.15 7.45
N SER A 87 0.58 4.80 6.26
CA SER A 87 -0.56 3.91 6.05
C SER A 87 -0.33 2.53 6.67
N ALA A 88 0.87 1.96 6.51
CA ALA A 88 1.24 0.72 7.17
C ALA A 88 1.42 0.90 8.68
N TYR A 89 2.06 1.98 9.10
CA TYR A 89 2.24 2.31 10.51
C TYR A 89 0.89 2.34 11.26
N ILE A 90 -0.11 3.08 10.76
CA ILE A 90 -1.45 3.08 11.35
C ILE A 90 -2.16 1.74 11.20
N GLY A 91 -1.96 1.04 10.07
CA GLY A 91 -2.61 -0.23 9.80
C GLY A 91 -2.22 -1.32 10.79
N PHE A 92 -0.93 -1.44 11.10
CA PHE A 92 -0.44 -2.41 12.08
C PHE A 92 -0.64 -1.95 13.52
N CYS A 93 -0.59 -0.64 13.81
CA CYS A 93 -0.88 -0.14 15.15
C CYS A 93 -2.34 -0.25 15.57
N TYR A 94 -3.26 -0.25 14.61
CA TYR A 94 -4.70 -0.44 14.82
C TYR A 94 -5.18 -1.68 14.05
N SER A 95 -4.44 -2.78 14.14
CA SER A 95 -4.69 -4.05 13.44
C SER A 95 -6.07 -4.67 13.74
N ASP A 96 -6.61 -4.38 14.92
CA ASP A 96 -7.95 -4.76 15.35
C ASP A 96 -9.06 -4.00 14.60
N ARG A 97 -8.75 -2.80 14.11
CA ARG A 97 -9.68 -1.90 13.41
C ARG A 97 -9.50 -1.94 11.90
N VAL A 98 -8.25 -1.94 11.43
CA VAL A 98 -7.91 -1.88 10.01
C VAL A 98 -7.99 -3.27 9.40
N THR A 99 -8.59 -3.36 8.22
CA THR A 99 -8.81 -4.60 7.47
C THR A 99 -7.82 -4.76 6.33
N GLY A 100 -7.35 -3.66 5.74
CA GLY A 100 -6.30 -3.74 4.74
C GLY A 100 -5.56 -2.43 4.53
N ILE A 101 -4.36 -2.56 3.97
CA ILE A 101 -3.38 -1.51 3.76
C ILE A 101 -3.04 -1.49 2.27
N TRP A 102 -2.93 -0.30 1.68
CA TRP A 102 -2.27 -0.10 0.40
C TRP A 102 -0.99 0.71 0.59
N GLN A 103 0.11 0.17 0.11
CA GLN A 103 1.43 0.78 0.13
C GLN A 103 1.95 1.00 -1.29
N GLY A 104 1.88 2.24 -1.76
CA GLY A 104 2.46 2.66 -3.03
C GLY A 104 3.87 3.21 -2.90
N GLY A 105 4.82 2.67 -3.67
CA GLY A 105 6.15 3.24 -3.88
C GLY A 105 7.06 3.26 -2.65
N SER A 106 6.70 2.56 -1.56
CA SER A 106 7.57 2.32 -0.40
C SER A 106 7.02 1.18 0.48
N GLY A 107 7.86 0.59 1.34
CA GLY A 107 7.46 -0.42 2.35
C GLY A 107 8.36 -0.47 3.61
N LEU A 108 8.99 -1.59 3.93
CA LEU A 108 9.82 -1.72 5.13
C LEU A 108 11.27 -1.46 4.78
N ALA A 109 11.95 -0.51 5.42
CA ALA A 109 13.39 -0.35 5.32
C ALA A 109 14.10 -1.09 6.45
N PHE A 110 15.20 -1.77 6.11
CA PHE A 110 16.14 -2.31 7.09
C PHE A 110 17.32 -1.35 7.26
N LYS A 111 17.84 -1.22 8.48
CA LYS A 111 19.07 -0.45 8.72
C LYS A 111 20.25 -0.99 7.92
N SER A 112 20.31 -2.30 7.71
CA SER A 112 21.40 -2.96 6.98
C SER A 112 21.39 -2.71 5.47
N GLN A 113 20.38 -2.03 4.93
CA GLN A 113 20.31 -1.72 3.51
C GLN A 113 20.98 -0.38 3.23
N GLU A 114 22.14 -0.44 2.59
CA GLU A 114 22.95 0.75 2.30
C GLU A 114 22.40 1.53 1.12
N ASN A 115 21.82 0.85 0.11
CA ASN A 115 21.48 1.45 -1.19
C ASN A 115 20.03 1.93 -1.31
N VAL A 116 19.21 1.78 -0.28
CA VAL A 116 17.88 2.41 -0.19
C VAL A 116 18.05 3.86 0.29
N ASN A 117 17.50 4.82 -0.46
CA ASN A 117 17.71 6.25 -0.23
C ASN A 117 16.40 6.94 0.21
N LEU A 118 15.94 6.61 1.41
CA LEU A 118 14.79 7.27 2.00
C LEU A 118 15.12 8.74 2.32
N PRO A 119 14.22 9.72 2.02
CA PRO A 119 14.55 11.14 2.11
C PRO A 119 15.00 11.63 3.50
N GLY A 120 14.51 11.00 4.57
CA GLY A 120 14.85 11.34 5.96
C GLY A 120 15.92 10.45 6.58
N MET A 121 16.65 9.66 5.77
CA MET A 121 17.61 8.66 6.26
C MET A 121 16.99 7.71 7.30
N GLN A 122 15.68 7.45 7.18
CA GLN A 122 14.98 6.58 8.12
C GLN A 122 15.54 5.16 8.06
N SER A 123 15.45 4.44 9.18
CA SER A 123 16.22 3.21 9.53
C SER A 123 17.72 3.41 9.83
N LYS A 124 18.35 4.49 9.32
CA LYS A 124 19.76 4.81 9.58
C LYS A 124 19.94 5.88 10.66
N CYS A 125 18.99 6.82 10.72
CA CYS A 125 18.97 7.91 11.69
C CYS A 125 17.66 7.97 12.46
N SER A 126 17.75 8.43 13.70
CA SER A 126 16.56 8.80 14.47
C SER A 126 15.99 10.11 13.92
N ALA A 127 14.70 10.36 14.14
CA ALA A 127 14.05 11.56 13.65
C ALA A 127 14.70 12.84 14.22
N SER A 128 15.07 12.83 15.50
CA SER A 128 15.77 13.95 16.15
C SER A 128 17.15 14.19 15.53
N SER A 129 17.94 13.13 15.30
CA SER A 129 19.29 13.30 14.75
C SER A 129 19.24 13.80 13.29
N TYR A 130 18.29 13.30 12.48
CA TYR A 130 18.08 13.85 11.14
C TYR A 130 17.59 15.30 11.18
N ALA A 131 16.75 15.68 12.15
CA ALA A 131 16.28 17.05 12.28
C ALA A 131 17.45 18.03 12.51
N GLU A 132 18.43 17.64 13.33
CA GLU A 132 19.63 18.42 13.66
C GLU A 132 20.71 18.35 12.58
N ASN A 133 21.08 17.14 12.13
CA ASN A 133 22.25 16.89 11.29
C ASN A 133 21.92 16.63 9.81
N LYS A 134 20.64 16.58 9.44
CA LYS A 134 20.19 16.17 8.09
C LYS A 134 20.83 14.85 7.70
N LYS A 135 21.30 14.70 6.46
CA LYS A 135 21.89 13.44 5.98
C LYS A 135 23.19 13.05 6.69
N ASP A 136 23.87 14.01 7.32
CA ASP A 136 25.13 13.77 8.03
C ASP A 136 24.91 13.00 9.34
N CYS A 137 23.65 12.80 9.78
CA CYS A 137 23.31 12.00 10.95
C CYS A 137 23.91 10.59 10.90
N GLU A 138 24.00 9.95 9.73
CA GLU A 138 24.56 8.60 9.60
C GLU A 138 26.04 8.54 10.03
N GLU A 139 26.79 9.63 9.85
CA GLU A 139 28.20 9.73 10.23
C GLU A 139 28.39 10.33 11.63
N VAL A 140 27.59 11.35 11.98
CA VAL A 140 27.77 12.15 13.19
C VAL A 140 27.11 11.48 14.41
N GLU A 141 25.90 10.97 14.25
CA GLU A 141 25.09 10.39 15.32
C GLU A 141 24.12 9.35 14.73
N PRO A 142 24.65 8.21 14.25
CA PRO A 142 23.82 7.18 13.64
C PRO A 142 22.85 6.59 14.67
N CYS A 143 21.68 6.15 14.21
CA CYS A 143 20.75 5.45 15.07
C CYS A 143 21.27 4.03 15.36
N THR A 144 21.92 3.84 16.50
CA THR A 144 22.46 2.52 16.88
C THR A 144 21.37 1.48 17.09
N ASP A 145 20.20 1.93 17.56
CA ASP A 145 19.11 1.06 18.02
C ASP A 145 18.02 0.87 16.97
N CYS A 146 18.12 1.52 15.81
CA CYS A 146 17.21 1.29 14.69
C CYS A 146 17.53 -0.04 14.02
N GLU A 147 16.52 -0.78 13.62
CA GLU A 147 16.64 -1.97 12.77
C GLU A 147 15.66 -1.92 11.60
N TYR A 148 14.47 -1.37 11.85
CA TYR A 148 13.34 -1.29 10.93
C TYR A 148 12.83 0.14 10.79
N TRP A 149 12.10 0.42 9.71
CA TRP A 149 11.25 1.60 9.57
C TRP A 149 10.21 1.38 8.45
N PRO A 150 8.93 1.78 8.59
CA PRO A 150 8.34 2.58 9.67
C PRO A 150 7.82 1.75 10.86
N ILE A 151 7.56 0.47 10.66
CA ILE A 151 7.01 -0.46 11.66
C ILE A 151 7.38 -1.89 11.26
N TYR A 152 7.59 -2.78 12.23
CA TYR A 152 7.68 -4.21 11.96
C TYR A 152 6.27 -4.83 12.05
N PRO A 153 5.74 -5.45 10.98
CA PRO A 153 4.35 -5.90 10.91
C PRO A 153 4.13 -7.19 11.70
N CYS A 154 4.02 -7.08 13.03
CA CYS A 154 3.88 -8.24 13.90
C CYS A 154 2.60 -9.05 13.67
N TYR A 155 2.71 -10.37 13.88
CA TYR A 155 1.57 -11.27 13.94
C TYR A 155 0.41 -10.72 14.78
N GLU A 156 -0.81 -10.91 14.26
CA GLU A 156 -2.06 -10.56 14.92
C GLU A 156 -2.95 -11.80 15.06
N SER A 157 -3.49 -12.01 16.27
CA SER A 157 -4.25 -13.22 16.60
C SER A 157 -5.68 -13.21 16.06
N THR A 158 -6.23 -12.03 15.78
CA THR A 158 -7.61 -11.86 15.35
C THR A 158 -7.79 -12.19 13.87
N LYS A 159 -6.97 -11.61 13.00
CA LYS A 159 -6.99 -11.84 11.54
C LYS A 159 -5.64 -11.47 10.90
N PRO A 160 -5.24 -12.13 9.80
CA PRO A 160 -4.18 -11.63 8.93
C PRO A 160 -4.54 -10.25 8.35
N MET A 161 -3.62 -9.29 8.42
CA MET A 161 -3.76 -8.01 7.72
C MET A 161 -3.64 -8.22 6.21
N ILE A 162 -4.53 -7.64 5.41
CA ILE A 162 -4.35 -7.59 3.95
C ILE A 162 -3.40 -6.43 3.63
N ASP A 163 -2.16 -6.72 3.19
CA ASP A 163 -1.17 -5.69 2.88
C ASP A 163 -0.83 -5.70 1.38
N CYS A 164 -1.41 -4.77 0.64
CA CYS A 164 -1.23 -4.59 -0.79
C CYS A 164 -0.07 -3.64 -1.08
N ILE A 165 1.04 -4.18 -1.57
CA ILE A 165 2.31 -3.47 -1.72
C ILE A 165 2.63 -3.36 -3.21
N ALA A 166 2.76 -2.13 -3.71
CA ALA A 166 3.02 -1.87 -5.12
C ALA A 166 4.20 -0.92 -5.31
N ASP A 167 5.14 -1.29 -6.19
CA ASP A 167 6.28 -0.45 -6.56
C ASP A 167 6.65 -0.60 -8.04
N TYR A 168 7.43 0.36 -8.55
CA TYR A 168 8.18 0.17 -9.79
C TYR A 168 9.62 -0.20 -9.45
N ASN A 169 10.19 -1.16 -10.16
CA ASN A 169 11.56 -1.61 -9.92
C ASN A 169 12.64 -0.54 -10.19
N ASN A 170 12.31 0.54 -10.92
CA ASN A 170 13.18 1.69 -11.16
C ASN A 170 12.88 2.88 -10.22
N ASP A 171 12.13 2.66 -9.15
CA ASP A 171 11.95 3.62 -8.06
C ASP A 171 13.21 3.71 -7.19
N ASN A 172 14.11 4.62 -7.56
CA ASN A 172 15.39 4.86 -6.89
C ASN A 172 15.28 5.51 -5.48
N ILE A 173 14.07 5.69 -4.95
CA ILE A 173 13.85 6.12 -3.55
C ILE A 173 13.61 4.89 -2.68
N ALA A 174 12.70 4.02 -3.10
CA ALA A 174 12.28 2.84 -2.35
C ALA A 174 13.05 1.55 -2.68
N ASN A 175 13.78 1.55 -3.79
CA ASN A 175 14.63 0.47 -4.25
C ASN A 175 16.07 0.96 -4.45
N ALA A 176 17.02 0.05 -4.33
CA ALA A 176 18.38 0.31 -4.74
C ALA A 176 18.44 0.70 -6.21
N ARG A 177 19.31 1.66 -6.52
CA ARG A 177 19.63 1.95 -7.92
C ARG A 177 20.38 0.77 -8.51
N ALA A 178 20.06 0.41 -9.74
CA ALA A 178 20.68 -0.74 -10.42
C ALA A 178 22.22 -0.66 -10.50
N GLU A 179 22.78 0.56 -10.47
CA GLU A 179 24.23 0.79 -10.44
C GLU A 179 24.87 0.66 -9.05
N LEU A 180 24.09 0.63 -7.97
CA LEU A 180 24.55 0.56 -6.58
C LEU A 180 24.18 -0.76 -5.89
N GLY A 181 23.10 -1.41 -6.32
CA GLY A 181 22.60 -2.66 -5.74
C GLY A 181 21.56 -3.33 -6.64
N ASP A 182 20.98 -4.43 -6.15
CA ASP A 182 19.94 -5.17 -6.88
C ASP A 182 18.54 -4.72 -6.40
N PRO A 183 17.73 -4.04 -7.24
CA PRO A 183 16.37 -3.61 -6.87
C PRO A 183 15.39 -4.78 -6.63
N GLU A 184 15.77 -6.03 -6.91
CA GLU A 184 15.02 -7.23 -6.53
C GLU A 184 15.30 -7.71 -5.10
N ILE A 185 16.41 -7.26 -4.51
CA ILE A 185 16.88 -7.67 -3.18
C ILE A 185 16.80 -6.49 -2.21
N GLU A 186 17.32 -5.33 -2.61
CA GLU A 186 17.31 -4.10 -1.83
C GLU A 186 16.10 -3.26 -2.21
N SER A 187 14.93 -3.67 -1.72
CA SER A 187 13.64 -3.03 -1.98
C SER A 187 12.81 -2.97 -0.71
N THR A 188 12.32 -1.79 -0.37
CA THR A 188 11.43 -1.64 0.79
C THR A 188 10.10 -2.37 0.60
N ALA A 189 9.60 -2.46 -0.63
CA ALA A 189 8.40 -3.23 -0.96
C ALA A 189 8.61 -4.75 -0.74
N VAL A 190 9.73 -5.29 -1.24
CA VAL A 190 10.08 -6.71 -1.06
C VAL A 190 10.29 -7.05 0.41
N ASN A 191 10.94 -6.17 1.17
CA ASN A 191 11.13 -6.35 2.61
C ASN A 191 9.80 -6.43 3.35
N MET A 192 8.89 -5.48 3.10
CA MET A 192 7.58 -5.46 3.76
C MET A 192 6.80 -6.73 3.45
N TYR A 193 6.72 -7.12 2.17
CA TYR A 193 6.06 -8.36 1.75
C TYR A 193 6.65 -9.57 2.48
N THR A 194 7.98 -9.67 2.51
CA THR A 194 8.68 -10.81 3.11
C THR A 194 8.40 -10.91 4.61
N VAL A 195 8.47 -9.78 5.33
CA VAL A 195 8.27 -9.76 6.77
C VAL A 195 6.80 -9.97 7.12
N ALA A 196 5.87 -9.24 6.49
CA ALA A 196 4.44 -9.39 6.74
C ALA A 196 3.96 -10.82 6.45
N LYS A 197 4.45 -11.45 5.35
CA LYS A 197 4.19 -12.87 5.08
C LYS A 197 4.76 -13.79 6.16
N THR A 198 5.97 -13.52 6.64
CA THR A 198 6.63 -14.33 7.69
C THR A 198 5.86 -14.27 9.01
N GLU A 199 5.29 -13.10 9.31
CA GLU A 199 4.42 -12.84 10.46
C GLU A 199 2.98 -13.33 10.26
N GLY A 200 2.67 -13.94 9.11
CA GLY A 200 1.40 -14.61 8.86
C GLY A 200 0.30 -13.68 8.36
N HIS A 201 0.64 -12.53 7.78
CA HIS A 201 -0.31 -11.63 7.13
C HIS A 201 -0.57 -12.00 5.67
N ASP A 202 -1.69 -11.52 5.12
CA ASP A 202 -2.06 -11.64 3.71
C ASP A 202 -1.35 -10.55 2.89
N ALA A 203 -0.02 -10.64 2.83
CA ALA A 203 0.81 -9.72 2.07
C ALA A 203 0.74 -10.04 0.57
N ARG A 204 0.59 -8.99 -0.25
CA ARG A 204 0.39 -9.08 -1.70
C ARG A 204 1.31 -8.10 -2.40
N LEU A 205 2.34 -8.60 -3.06
CA LEU A 205 3.33 -7.81 -3.77
C LEU A 205 2.97 -7.71 -5.25
N LEU A 206 2.95 -6.48 -5.77
CA LEU A 206 2.72 -6.14 -7.16
C LEU A 206 3.87 -5.26 -7.67
N ARG A 207 4.81 -5.83 -8.41
CA ARG A 207 5.95 -5.06 -8.94
C ARG A 207 5.81 -4.75 -10.41
N PHE A 208 6.00 -3.49 -10.76
CA PHE A 208 5.90 -2.96 -12.10
C PHE A 208 7.27 -2.55 -12.64
N LYS A 209 7.39 -2.44 -13.96
CA LYS A 209 8.58 -1.94 -14.63
C LYS A 209 8.15 -0.90 -15.68
N PRO A 210 9.05 0.00 -16.12
CA PRO A 210 8.77 0.84 -17.27
C PRO A 210 8.28 0.01 -18.47
N SER A 211 7.35 0.54 -19.25
CA SER A 211 6.84 -0.16 -20.42
C SER A 211 7.94 -0.32 -21.48
N ASP A 212 7.89 -1.41 -22.24
CA ASP A 212 8.90 -1.71 -23.26
C ASP A 212 8.90 -0.66 -24.40
N ASP A 213 7.78 0.04 -24.62
CA ASP A 213 7.65 1.15 -25.58
C ASP A 213 8.04 2.53 -25.01
N GLY A 214 8.40 2.60 -23.72
CA GLY A 214 8.82 3.81 -23.02
C GLY A 214 7.72 4.84 -22.72
N THR A 215 6.46 4.54 -23.02
CA THR A 215 5.34 5.47 -22.75
C THR A 215 4.96 5.54 -21.28
N ILE A 216 5.18 4.48 -20.51
CA ILE A 216 5.09 4.46 -19.06
C ILE A 216 6.51 4.37 -18.49
N ALA A 217 6.99 5.47 -17.90
CA ALA A 217 8.35 5.57 -17.39
C ALA A 217 8.58 4.92 -16.02
N GLY A 218 7.51 4.56 -15.29
CA GLY A 218 7.59 4.10 -13.90
C GLY A 218 8.18 5.14 -12.94
N GLY A 219 9.12 4.69 -12.11
CA GLY A 219 9.80 5.48 -11.07
C GLY A 219 9.01 5.56 -9.77
N HIS A 220 9.25 6.61 -8.98
CA HIS A 220 8.55 6.84 -7.72
C HIS A 220 7.12 7.34 -7.96
N LYS A 221 6.23 6.43 -8.35
CA LYS A 221 4.80 6.65 -8.64
C LYS A 221 3.98 5.40 -8.32
N ASN A 222 2.68 5.57 -8.10
CA ASN A 222 1.74 4.44 -8.11
C ASN A 222 1.57 3.88 -9.54
N PRO A 223 1.14 2.61 -9.68
CA PRO A 223 0.60 2.13 -10.95
C PRO A 223 -0.60 3.00 -11.36
N ARG A 224 -0.74 3.26 -12.66
CA ARG A 224 -1.90 3.88 -13.30
C ARG A 224 -3.19 3.16 -12.89
N ASN A 225 -4.29 3.90 -12.89
CA ASN A 225 -5.59 3.39 -12.46
C ASN A 225 -5.56 2.83 -11.02
N THR A 226 -4.76 3.46 -10.15
CA THR A 226 -4.43 2.99 -8.79
C THR A 226 -5.65 2.62 -7.95
N VAL A 227 -6.72 3.41 -8.02
CA VAL A 227 -7.94 3.15 -7.24
C VAL A 227 -8.52 1.76 -7.56
N TYR A 228 -8.44 1.32 -8.81
CA TYR A 228 -8.94 0.01 -9.21
C TYR A 228 -8.02 -1.11 -8.73
N TRP A 229 -6.70 -0.88 -8.74
CA TRP A 229 -5.73 -1.78 -8.11
C TRP A 229 -5.98 -1.93 -6.62
N GLN A 230 -6.26 -0.84 -5.90
CA GLN A 230 -6.60 -0.85 -4.48
C GLN A 230 -7.86 -1.69 -4.22
N MET A 231 -8.94 -1.44 -4.95
CA MET A 231 -10.22 -2.15 -4.76
C MET A 231 -10.12 -3.64 -5.10
N GLY A 232 -9.43 -3.97 -6.18
CA GLY A 232 -9.16 -5.35 -6.57
C GLY A 232 -8.23 -6.05 -5.59
N CYS A 233 -7.17 -5.38 -5.15
CA CYS A 233 -6.21 -5.97 -4.22
C CYS A 233 -6.78 -6.12 -2.81
N TRP A 234 -7.59 -5.21 -2.29
CA TRP A 234 -8.23 -5.43 -0.98
C TRP A 234 -9.37 -6.45 -1.06
N GLY A 235 -10.00 -6.59 -2.22
CA GLY A 235 -11.26 -7.32 -2.31
C GLY A 235 -12.37 -6.64 -1.52
N MET A 236 -12.45 -5.31 -1.59
CA MET A 236 -13.41 -4.52 -0.81
C MET A 236 -14.85 -4.94 -1.07
N THR A 237 -15.17 -5.26 -2.32
CA THR A 237 -16.45 -5.81 -2.79
C THR A 237 -16.25 -7.16 -3.48
N GLU A 238 -17.35 -7.82 -3.86
CA GLU A 238 -17.29 -9.07 -4.62
C GLU A 238 -16.53 -8.86 -5.93
N LYS A 239 -15.67 -9.82 -6.28
CA LYS A 239 -14.92 -9.78 -7.54
C LYS A 239 -15.86 -9.81 -8.75
N CYS A 240 -15.48 -9.14 -9.83
CA CYS A 240 -16.22 -9.22 -11.07
C CYS A 240 -16.29 -10.66 -11.60
N SER A 241 -17.40 -10.98 -12.26
CA SER A 241 -17.63 -12.29 -12.86
C SER A 241 -16.67 -12.55 -14.04
N SER A 242 -16.46 -13.82 -14.41
CA SER A 242 -15.67 -14.16 -15.59
C SER A 242 -16.28 -13.66 -16.91
N GLU A 243 -17.60 -13.51 -16.96
CA GLU A 243 -18.30 -12.91 -18.11
C GLU A 243 -17.99 -11.41 -18.21
N CYS A 244 -17.98 -10.70 -17.08
CA CYS A 244 -17.57 -9.31 -17.00
C CYS A 244 -16.11 -9.12 -17.43
N GLU A 245 -15.21 -9.93 -16.87
CA GLU A 245 -13.79 -9.92 -17.22
C GLU A 245 -13.60 -10.07 -18.74
N THR A 246 -14.24 -11.08 -19.36
CA THR A 246 -14.17 -11.31 -20.80
C THR A 246 -14.70 -10.11 -21.60
N SER A 247 -15.84 -9.55 -21.20
CA SER A 247 -16.45 -8.40 -21.88
C SER A 247 -15.61 -7.13 -21.73
N PHE A 248 -14.99 -6.95 -20.57
CA PHE A 248 -14.09 -5.84 -20.27
C PHE A 248 -12.81 -5.90 -21.10
N GLU A 249 -12.16 -7.06 -21.16
CA GLU A 249 -10.98 -7.26 -22.01
C GLU A 249 -11.30 -7.01 -23.48
N ALA A 250 -12.46 -7.46 -23.96
CA ALA A 250 -12.93 -7.19 -25.31
C ALA A 250 -13.14 -5.68 -25.55
N CYS A 251 -13.66 -4.94 -24.56
CA CYS A 251 -13.78 -3.49 -24.65
C CYS A 251 -12.41 -2.81 -24.79
N VAL A 252 -11.44 -3.16 -23.93
CA VAL A 252 -10.10 -2.55 -23.95
C VAL A 252 -9.40 -2.86 -25.27
N ASN A 253 -9.41 -4.12 -25.71
CA ASN A 253 -8.77 -4.54 -26.95
C ASN A 253 -9.50 -4.04 -28.22
N GLY A 254 -10.75 -3.61 -28.09
CA GLY A 254 -11.51 -2.94 -29.16
C GLY A 254 -11.18 -1.45 -29.33
N LYS A 255 -10.37 -0.87 -28.44
CA LYS A 255 -9.91 0.53 -28.47
C LYS A 255 -8.44 0.61 -28.91
N ASP A 256 -7.82 1.78 -28.72
CA ASP A 256 -6.41 1.98 -29.06
C ASP A 256 -5.51 1.39 -27.96
N VAL A 257 -4.78 0.35 -28.33
CA VAL A 257 -3.80 -0.33 -27.47
C VAL A 257 -2.41 -0.35 -28.11
N SER A 258 -2.13 0.60 -28.99
CA SER A 258 -0.87 0.69 -29.74
C SER A 258 0.36 1.02 -28.88
N THR A 259 0.13 1.63 -27.71
CA THR A 259 1.13 1.88 -26.68
C THR A 259 0.60 1.49 -25.30
N ALA A 260 1.48 1.38 -24.31
CA ALA A 260 1.11 1.12 -22.93
C ALA A 260 0.25 2.26 -22.36
N GLU A 261 0.59 3.52 -22.62
CA GLU A 261 -0.24 4.68 -22.20
C GLU A 261 -1.62 4.65 -22.87
N ASN A 262 -1.72 4.33 -24.17
CA ASN A 262 -3.02 4.25 -24.86
C ASN A 262 -3.87 3.09 -24.31
N ARG A 263 -3.23 1.97 -23.93
CA ARG A 263 -3.90 0.86 -23.26
C ARG A 263 -4.43 1.27 -21.88
N VAL A 264 -3.68 2.05 -21.10
CA VAL A 264 -4.14 2.64 -19.83
C VAL A 264 -5.37 3.54 -20.05
N ASP A 265 -5.37 4.38 -21.07
CA ASP A 265 -6.52 5.24 -21.40
C ASP A 265 -7.74 4.43 -21.86
N SER A 266 -7.50 3.36 -22.62
CA SER A 266 -8.53 2.41 -23.04
C SER A 266 -9.14 1.66 -21.84
N PHE A 267 -8.31 1.24 -20.87
CA PHE A 267 -8.77 0.72 -19.59
C PHE A 267 -9.68 1.75 -18.89
N SER A 268 -9.20 2.98 -18.71
CA SER A 268 -9.95 4.05 -18.02
C SER A 268 -11.31 4.30 -18.66
N THR A 269 -11.36 4.25 -19.99
CA THR A 269 -12.61 4.41 -20.74
C THR A 269 -13.56 3.23 -20.55
N CYS A 270 -13.06 2.00 -20.56
CA CYS A 270 -13.90 0.80 -20.41
C CYS A 270 -14.37 0.58 -18.98
N ILE A 271 -13.56 0.98 -18.00
CA ILE A 271 -13.86 0.81 -16.58
C ILE A 271 -14.77 1.93 -16.08
N ASP A 272 -14.82 3.08 -16.77
CA ASP A 272 -15.75 4.16 -16.45
C ASP A 272 -17.18 3.65 -16.30
N HIS A 273 -17.90 4.15 -15.30
CA HIS A 273 -19.20 3.64 -14.87
C HIS A 273 -20.17 3.45 -16.05
N ASP A 274 -20.32 4.46 -16.91
CA ASP A 274 -21.34 4.46 -17.97
C ASP A 274 -21.01 3.48 -19.08
N SER A 275 -19.72 3.21 -19.30
CA SER A 275 -19.25 2.18 -20.23
C SER A 275 -19.34 0.78 -19.60
N PHE A 276 -18.93 0.65 -18.34
CA PHE A 276 -18.76 -0.62 -17.67
C PHE A 276 -20.09 -1.36 -17.46
N ILE A 277 -21.16 -0.66 -17.09
CA ILE A 277 -22.49 -1.26 -16.89
C ILE A 277 -23.14 -1.75 -18.19
N GLN A 278 -22.61 -1.37 -19.35
CA GLN A 278 -23.08 -1.84 -20.65
C GLN A 278 -22.40 -3.15 -21.09
N LEU A 279 -21.34 -3.55 -20.39
CA LEU A 279 -20.60 -4.78 -20.66
C LEU A 279 -21.32 -6.00 -20.10
N GLY A 280 -21.26 -7.11 -20.83
CA GLY A 280 -21.93 -8.35 -20.43
C GLY A 280 -21.45 -8.86 -19.08
N GLY A 281 -22.37 -9.14 -18.17
CA GLY A 281 -22.06 -9.70 -16.84
C GLY A 281 -21.40 -8.75 -15.84
N CYS A 282 -21.24 -7.45 -16.17
CA CYS A 282 -20.59 -6.47 -15.30
C CYS A 282 -21.57 -5.77 -14.35
N ASP A 283 -21.20 -5.69 -13.08
CA ASP A 283 -21.86 -4.91 -12.03
C ASP A 283 -20.94 -3.73 -11.66
N SER A 284 -21.45 -2.50 -11.66
CA SER A 284 -20.61 -1.33 -11.37
C SER A 284 -19.91 -1.38 -10.00
N THR A 285 -20.42 -2.17 -9.05
CA THR A 285 -19.86 -2.29 -7.70
C THR A 285 -18.83 -3.40 -7.56
N CYS A 286 -18.66 -4.29 -8.55
CA CYS A 286 -17.70 -5.40 -8.44
C CYS A 286 -16.24 -4.94 -8.48
N SER A 287 -15.41 -5.52 -7.61
CA SER A 287 -13.97 -5.28 -7.58
C SER A 287 -13.31 -5.93 -8.81
N PRO A 288 -12.46 -5.19 -9.55
CA PRO A 288 -11.76 -5.75 -10.72
C PRO A 288 -10.90 -6.96 -10.35
N THR A 289 -10.86 -7.96 -11.22
CA THR A 289 -9.95 -9.10 -11.08
C THR A 289 -8.52 -8.71 -11.45
N LEU A 290 -7.55 -9.56 -11.13
CA LEU A 290 -6.16 -9.34 -11.53
C LEU A 290 -6.00 -9.27 -13.06
N GLU A 291 -6.73 -10.10 -13.82
CA GLU A 291 -6.64 -10.11 -15.29
C GLU A 291 -7.25 -8.85 -15.91
N MET A 292 -8.35 -8.34 -15.35
CA MET A 292 -8.86 -7.02 -15.72
C MET A 292 -7.82 -5.93 -15.44
N LEU A 293 -7.20 -5.92 -14.25
CA LEU A 293 -6.22 -4.90 -13.86
C LEU A 293 -4.94 -4.94 -14.70
N LYS A 294 -4.53 -6.12 -15.15
CA LYS A 294 -3.44 -6.30 -16.12
C LYS A 294 -3.70 -5.61 -17.47
N GLN A 295 -4.96 -5.30 -17.79
CA GLN A 295 -5.29 -4.48 -18.96
C GLN A 295 -4.93 -3.00 -18.77
N SER A 296 -4.71 -2.52 -17.54
CA SER A 296 -4.14 -1.20 -17.29
C SER A 296 -2.62 -1.28 -17.39
N GLU A 297 -1.99 -2.08 -16.52
CA GLU A 297 -0.56 -2.29 -16.48
C GLU A 297 -0.26 -3.72 -16.04
N VAL A 298 0.76 -4.34 -16.62
CA VAL A 298 1.12 -5.72 -16.26
C VAL A 298 2.25 -5.68 -15.23
N PRO A 299 2.03 -6.11 -13.97
CA PRO A 299 3.14 -6.34 -13.05
C PRO A 299 4.07 -7.39 -13.65
N TYR A 300 5.37 -7.14 -13.66
CA TYR A 300 6.33 -8.14 -14.12
C TYR A 300 6.55 -9.24 -13.06
N LYS A 301 6.19 -8.96 -11.80
CA LYS A 301 6.26 -9.89 -10.68
C LYS A 301 5.06 -9.68 -9.77
N THR A 302 4.44 -10.78 -9.39
CA THR A 302 3.36 -10.83 -8.40
C THR A 302 3.65 -11.95 -7.42
N ASP A 303 3.59 -11.66 -6.12
CA ASP A 303 3.72 -12.67 -5.08
C ASP A 303 2.62 -12.48 -4.03
N PHE A 304 1.84 -13.53 -3.75
CA PHE A 304 0.73 -13.47 -2.81
C PHE A 304 0.99 -14.48 -1.68
N ALA A 305 0.91 -14.03 -0.42
CA ALA A 305 1.20 -14.89 0.73
C ALA A 305 0.30 -16.14 0.77
N TYR A 306 -0.95 -16.00 0.33
CA TYR A 306 -1.96 -17.05 0.31
C TYR A 306 -2.40 -17.47 -1.09
N ASP A 307 -1.64 -17.14 -2.14
CA ASP A 307 -1.97 -17.45 -3.54
C ASP A 307 -3.36 -16.89 -3.98
N VAL A 308 -3.82 -15.82 -3.33
CA VAL A 308 -5.13 -15.19 -3.57
C VAL A 308 -4.96 -13.70 -3.88
N PHE A 309 -5.69 -13.23 -4.90
CA PHE A 309 -5.92 -11.81 -5.18
C PHE A 309 -7.41 -11.51 -5.03
N GLY A 310 -7.76 -10.40 -4.37
CA GLY A 310 -9.15 -10.06 -4.04
C GLY A 310 -9.59 -10.49 -2.64
N ALA A 311 -10.90 -10.61 -2.44
CA ALA A 311 -11.44 -10.87 -1.12
C ALA A 311 -10.93 -12.23 -0.60
N ASN A 312 -10.42 -12.24 0.62
CA ASN A 312 -9.94 -13.45 1.28
C ASN A 312 -10.49 -13.47 2.70
N ASP A 313 -11.17 -14.55 3.07
CA ASP A 313 -11.78 -14.73 4.38
C ASP A 313 -10.94 -15.70 5.22
N GLN A 314 -9.62 -15.48 5.23
CA GLN A 314 -8.78 -16.16 6.21
C GLN A 314 -9.15 -15.55 7.56
N GLY A 315 -9.92 -16.31 8.34
CA GLY A 315 -10.08 -16.01 9.77
C GLY A 315 -8.73 -16.08 10.50
N SER A 316 -8.77 -16.09 11.83
CA SER A 316 -7.55 -16.19 12.64
C SER A 316 -6.66 -17.36 12.20
N GLN A 317 -5.38 -17.06 12.00
CA GLN A 317 -4.36 -18.05 11.67
C GLN A 317 -3.51 -18.30 12.91
N PRO A 318 -2.98 -19.51 13.11
CA PRO A 318 -2.01 -19.75 14.18
C PRO A 318 -0.77 -18.88 13.97
N GLN A 319 -0.17 -18.42 15.07
CA GLN A 319 1.08 -17.70 15.01
C GLN A 319 2.15 -18.54 14.29
N PRO A 320 2.83 -17.99 13.26
CA PRO A 320 3.92 -18.69 12.60
C PRO A 320 5.07 -19.01 13.57
N GLU A 321 5.68 -20.19 13.44
CA GLU A 321 6.81 -20.60 14.31
C GLU A 321 8.03 -19.65 14.22
N PHE A 322 8.15 -18.92 13.12
CA PHE A 322 9.22 -17.97 12.84
C PHE A 322 8.82 -16.52 13.12
N SER A 323 7.63 -16.29 13.66
CA SER A 323 7.19 -14.96 14.09
C SER A 323 8.16 -14.44 15.15
N LYS A 324 8.67 -13.23 14.93
CA LYS A 324 9.57 -12.55 15.85
C LYS A 324 8.82 -11.86 16.99
N CYS A 325 7.56 -11.53 16.74
CA CYS A 325 6.73 -10.89 17.73
C CYS A 325 6.18 -11.89 18.74
N LYS A 326 6.02 -11.48 19.99
CA LYS A 326 5.34 -12.31 20.99
C LYS A 326 3.86 -11.97 20.93
N ALA A 327 3.01 -12.98 20.77
CA ALA A 327 1.57 -12.84 20.96
C ALA A 327 1.23 -12.46 22.42
#